data_AF-A0A9P1ETT9-F1
#
_entry.id   AF-A0A9P1ETT9-F1
#
_cell.length_a   1.000
_cell.length_b   1.000
_cell.length_c   1.000
_cell.angle_alpha   90.00
_cell.angle_beta   90.00
_cell.angle_gamma   90.00
#
_symmetry.space_group_name_H-M   'P 1'
#
loop_
_entity.id
_entity.type
_entity.pdbx_description
1 polymer ?
#
loop_
_entity_poly.entity_id
_entity_poly.type
_entity_poly.pdbx_seq_one_letter_code
_entity_poly.pdbx_strand_id
1 'polypeptide(L)'
;MPSEPNPEVIQTQMMARMLQEKANNDGKLRARLRERKIPKKSAPEVPKIDEEIVESMRLLIPAVLRLYTSSPSWLIRDRALECLRLAQEKLGKEFVKEHLEAISDEKRTVLERALL
;
A
#
# COMPACT_ATOMS: atom_id res chain seq x y z
N MET A 1 64.45 -2.27 30.46
CA MET A 1 63.69 -3.49 30.15
C MET A 1 62.26 -3.07 29.86
N PRO A 2 61.64 -3.45 28.73
CA PRO A 2 60.26 -3.07 28.46
C PRO A 2 59.35 -3.85 29.41
N SER A 3 58.58 -3.11 30.20
CA SER A 3 57.57 -3.64 31.12
C SER A 3 56.59 -4.52 30.35
N GLU A 4 56.37 -5.75 30.81
CA GLU A 4 55.34 -6.62 30.24
C GLU A 4 53.98 -5.90 30.28
N PRO A 5 53.22 -5.88 29.16
CA PRO A 5 51.95 -5.19 29.14
C PRO A 5 50.97 -5.86 30.11
N ASN A 6 50.50 -5.08 31.10
CA ASN A 6 49.50 -5.52 32.08
C ASN A 6 48.29 -6.16 31.35
N PRO A 7 47.84 -7.36 31.74
CA PRO A 7 46.72 -8.05 31.09
C PRO A 7 45.44 -7.22 31.02
N GLU A 8 45.18 -6.34 31.98
CA GLU A 8 44.02 -5.43 31.97
C GLU A 8 44.13 -4.38 30.86
N VAL A 9 45.35 -3.91 30.56
CA VAL A 9 45.63 -2.97 29.47
C VAL A 9 45.43 -3.66 28.13
N ILE A 10 45.83 -4.94 28.01
CA ILE A 10 45.60 -5.74 26.80
C ILE A 10 44.10 -5.95 26.57
N GLN A 11 43.35 -6.32 27.61
CA GLN A 11 41.90 -6.50 27.53
C GLN A 11 41.18 -5.21 27.15
N THR A 12 41.58 -4.09 27.76
CA THR A 12 41.02 -2.77 27.45
C THR A 12 41.29 -2.37 26.00
N GLN A 13 42.49 -2.62 25.48
CA GLN A 13 42.82 -2.37 24.08
C GLN A 13 42.02 -3.27 23.12
N MET A 14 41.79 -4.53 23.48
CA MET A 14 40.96 -5.43 22.68
C MET A 14 39.49 -4.98 22.65
N MET A 15 38.93 -4.57 23.79
CA MET A 15 37.56 -4.05 23.87
C MET A 15 37.41 -2.73 23.10
N ALA A 16 38.40 -1.83 23.20
CA ALA A 16 38.42 -0.59 22.44
C ALA A 16 38.44 -0.84 20.92
N ARG A 17 39.23 -1.83 20.45
CA ARG A 17 39.25 -2.23 19.03
C ARG A 17 37.92 -2.79 18.57
N MET A 18 37.28 -3.68 19.35
CA MET A 18 35.97 -4.22 19.01
C MET A 18 34.89 -3.13 18.92
N LEU A 19 34.88 -2.17 19.85
CA LEU A 19 33.94 -1.05 19.83
C LEU A 19 34.17 -0.14 18.60
N GLN A 20 35.43 0.13 18.26
CA GLN A 20 35.78 0.95 17.11
C GLN A 20 35.43 0.28 15.78
N GLU A 21 35.65 -1.03 15.66
CA GLU A 21 35.27 -1.82 14.49
C GLU A 21 33.75 -1.89 14.32
N LYS A 22 33.01 -2.08 15.42
CA LYS A 22 31.54 -2.05 15.42
C LYS A 22 31.00 -0.69 14.98
N ALA A 23 31.53 0.40 15.53
CA ALA A 23 31.14 1.76 15.15
C ALA A 23 31.42 2.07 13.67
N ASN A 24 32.57 1.60 13.15
CA ASN A 24 32.92 1.75 11.73
C ASN A 24 32.00 0.92 10.82
N ASN A 25 31.61 -0.29 11.24
CA ASN A 25 30.67 -1.13 10.49
C ASN A 25 29.25 -0.55 10.50
N ASP A 26 28.77 -0.03 11.62
CA ASP A 26 27.49 0.68 11.70
C ASP A 26 27.49 1.96 10.86
N GLY A 27 28.59 2.70 10.84
CA GLY A 27 28.80 3.83 9.94
C GLY A 27 28.72 3.45 8.46
N LYS A 28 29.38 2.35 8.07
CA LYS A 28 29.31 1.81 6.70
C LYS A 28 27.93 1.27 6.33
N LEU A 29 27.23 0.63 7.27
CA LEU A 29 25.87 0.13 7.05
C LEU A 29 24.89 1.30 6.87
N ARG A 30 25.02 2.36 7.69
CA ARG A 30 24.27 3.60 7.54
C ARG A 30 24.58 4.33 6.24
N ALA A 31 25.85 4.36 5.82
CA ALA A 31 26.25 4.92 4.53
C ALA A 31 25.64 4.13 3.35
N ARG A 32 25.69 2.79 3.41
CA ARG A 32 25.05 1.91 2.40
C ARG A 32 23.52 2.05 2.36
N LEU A 33 22.88 2.29 3.51
CA LEU A 33 21.44 2.57 3.57
C LEU A 33 21.10 3.95 2.98
N ARG A 34 21.99 4.94 3.09
CA ARG A 34 21.84 6.25 2.42
C ARG A 34 22.21 6.23 0.94
N GLU A 35 23.10 5.34 0.53
CA GLU A 35 23.50 5.11 -0.87
C GLU A 35 22.56 4.17 -1.63
N ARG A 36 21.59 3.54 -0.94
CA ARG A 36 20.31 3.15 -1.56
C ARG A 36 19.51 4.42 -1.90
N LYS A 37 20.08 5.29 -2.73
CA LYS A 37 19.31 6.01 -3.73
C LYS A 37 18.63 4.92 -4.52
N ILE A 38 17.35 4.70 -4.20
CA ILE A 38 16.39 4.14 -5.13
C ILE A 38 16.71 4.82 -6.46
N PRO A 39 17.10 4.09 -7.53
CA PRO A 39 17.26 4.72 -8.83
C PRO A 39 15.98 5.53 -9.04
N LYS A 40 16.10 6.81 -9.41
CA LYS A 40 14.97 7.65 -9.79
C LYS A 40 14.26 6.94 -10.94
N LYS A 41 13.36 6.02 -10.63
CA LYS A 41 12.39 5.47 -11.56
C LYS A 41 11.42 6.62 -11.75
N SER A 42 11.70 7.36 -12.82
CA SER A 42 10.75 8.16 -13.58
C SER A 42 9.30 7.88 -13.22
N ALA A 43 8.66 8.83 -12.52
CA ALA A 43 7.24 8.86 -12.21
C ALA A 43 6.69 7.64 -11.44
N PRO A 44 5.62 7.78 -10.64
CA PRO A 44 4.79 6.63 -10.37
C PRO A 44 4.21 6.20 -11.72
N GLU A 45 4.75 5.14 -12.32
CA GLU A 45 3.96 4.34 -13.26
C GLU A 45 2.72 3.92 -12.47
N VAL A 46 1.62 4.63 -12.68
CA VAL A 46 0.29 4.17 -12.30
C VAL A 46 0.25 2.72 -12.78
N PRO A 47 0.03 1.72 -11.89
CA PRO A 47 -0.10 0.35 -12.34
C PRO A 47 -1.18 0.38 -13.41
N LYS A 48 -0.80 0.10 -14.66
CA LYS A 48 -1.77 -0.07 -15.73
C LYS A 48 -2.66 -1.19 -15.25
N ILE A 49 -3.89 -0.86 -14.90
CA ILE A 49 -4.89 -1.85 -14.54
C ILE A 49 -5.05 -2.70 -15.78
N ASP A 50 -4.77 -4.00 -15.65
CA ASP A 50 -4.85 -4.93 -16.76
C ASP A 50 -6.26 -4.84 -17.37
N GLU A 51 -6.35 -4.71 -18.70
CA GLU A 51 -7.63 -4.55 -19.39
C GLU A 51 -8.61 -5.69 -19.08
N GLU A 52 -8.07 -6.90 -18.85
CA GLU A 52 -8.84 -8.07 -18.41
C GLU A 52 -9.52 -7.87 -17.04
N ILE A 53 -8.85 -7.16 -16.11
CA ILE A 53 -9.41 -6.80 -14.81
C ILE A 53 -10.52 -5.77 -14.98
N VAL A 54 -10.31 -4.77 -15.84
CA VAL A 54 -11.33 -3.75 -16.12
C VAL A 54 -12.59 -4.40 -16.70
N GLU A 55 -12.42 -5.31 -17.67
CA GLU A 55 -13.54 -6.02 -18.30
C GLU A 55 -14.26 -6.95 -17.30
N SER A 56 -13.51 -7.66 -16.46
CA SER A 56 -14.08 -8.45 -15.37
C SER A 56 -14.91 -7.59 -14.41
N MET A 57 -14.43 -6.38 -14.09
CA MET A 57 -15.15 -5.45 -13.22
C MET A 57 -16.41 -4.88 -13.87
N ARG A 58 -16.44 -4.66 -15.19
CA ARG A 58 -17.66 -4.28 -15.92
C ARG A 58 -18.78 -5.31 -15.76
N LEU A 59 -18.44 -6.59 -15.69
CA LEU A 59 -19.39 -7.67 -15.46
C LEU A 59 -19.82 -7.76 -13.99
N LEU A 60 -18.91 -7.48 -13.05
CA LEU A 60 -19.16 -7.61 -11.61
C LEU A 60 -19.95 -6.45 -11.02
N ILE A 61 -19.72 -5.20 -11.46
CA ILE A 61 -20.40 -4.03 -10.89
C ILE A 61 -21.93 -4.16 -10.94
N PRO A 62 -22.57 -4.58 -12.04
CA PRO A 62 -24.01 -4.80 -12.08
C PRO A 62 -24.52 -5.84 -11.05
N ALA A 63 -23.71 -6.86 -10.74
CA ALA A 63 -24.04 -7.84 -9.71
C ALA A 63 -23.94 -7.21 -8.31
N VAL A 64 -22.90 -6.42 -8.05
CA VAL A 64 -22.72 -5.69 -6.79
C VAL A 64 -23.83 -4.68 -6.56
N LEU A 65 -24.25 -3.96 -7.61
CA LEU A 65 -25.38 -3.03 -7.55
C LEU A 65 -26.70 -3.74 -7.25
N ARG A 66 -26.92 -4.94 -7.82
CA ARG A 66 -28.08 -5.78 -7.46
C ARG A 66 -28.05 -6.23 -6.02
N LEU A 67 -26.89 -6.64 -5.50
CA LEU A 67 -26.72 -6.98 -4.09
C LEU A 67 -27.04 -5.80 -3.18
N TYR A 68 -26.56 -4.60 -3.52
CA TYR A 68 -26.88 -3.40 -2.77
C TYR A 68 -28.38 -3.06 -2.78
N THR A 69 -29.01 -3.11 -3.96
CA THR A 69 -30.38 -2.61 -4.16
C THR A 69 -31.49 -3.61 -3.80
N SER A 70 -31.15 -4.90 -3.71
CA SER A 70 -32.13 -6.00 -3.55
C SER A 70 -31.87 -6.87 -2.32
N SER A 71 -30.70 -6.81 -1.69
CA SER A 71 -30.43 -7.65 -0.53
C SER A 71 -31.21 -7.18 0.70
N PRO A 72 -31.89 -8.09 1.43
CA PRO A 72 -32.52 -7.75 2.71
C PRO A 72 -31.50 -7.55 3.83
N SER A 73 -30.31 -8.15 3.72
CA SER A 73 -29.26 -8.06 4.74
C SER A 73 -28.49 -6.74 4.64
N TRP A 74 -28.47 -5.98 5.74
CA TRP A 74 -27.73 -4.73 5.83
C TRP A 74 -26.22 -4.94 5.63
N LEU A 75 -25.67 -6.05 6.13
CA LEU A 75 -24.24 -6.38 6.01
C LEU A 75 -23.83 -6.61 4.55
N ILE A 76 -24.70 -7.25 3.76
CA ILE A 76 -24.44 -7.46 2.32
C ILE A 76 -24.48 -6.13 1.57
N ARG A 77 -25.44 -5.25 1.91
CA ARG A 77 -25.51 -3.91 1.30
C ARG A 77 -24.29 -3.07 1.65
N ASP A 78 -23.84 -3.11 2.90
CA ASP A 78 -22.65 -2.38 3.36
C ASP A 78 -21.39 -2.87 2.62
N ARG A 79 -21.20 -4.19 2.51
CA ARG A 79 -20.07 -4.76 1.77
C ARG A 79 -20.14 -4.45 0.27
N ALA A 80 -21.33 -4.45 -0.32
CA ALA A 80 -21.51 -4.04 -1.72
C ALA A 80 -21.13 -2.56 -1.92
N LEU A 81 -21.50 -1.68 -0.98
CA LEU A 81 -21.10 -0.27 -1.01
C LEU A 81 -19.57 -0.11 -0.95
N GLU A 82 -18.89 -0.86 -0.08
CA GLU A 82 -17.44 -0.87 0.02
C GLU A 82 -16.77 -1.32 -1.28
N CYS A 83 -17.30 -2.37 -1.93
CA CYS A 83 -16.83 -2.80 -3.25
C CYS A 83 -16.97 -1.70 -4.31
N LEU A 84 -18.09 -0.97 -4.31
CA LEU A 84 -18.31 0.14 -5.25
C LEU A 84 -17.36 1.32 -4.99
N ARG A 85 -17.07 1.63 -3.72
CA ARG A 85 -16.06 2.64 -3.34
C ARG A 85 -14.66 2.26 -3.81
N LEU A 86 -14.28 0.99 -3.64
CA LEU A 86 -13.00 0.48 -4.12
C LEU A 86 -12.92 0.52 -5.66
N ALA A 87 -13.99 0.12 -6.35
CA ALA A 87 -14.05 0.24 -7.80
C ALA A 87 -13.91 1.70 -8.25
N GLN A 88 -14.56 2.63 -7.56
CA GLN A 88 -14.45 4.07 -7.83
C GLN A 88 -13.03 4.60 -7.60
N GLU A 89 -12.34 4.16 -6.54
CA GLU A 89 -10.96 4.55 -6.24
C GLU A 89 -9.98 4.03 -7.29
N LYS A 90 -10.16 2.78 -7.76
CA LYS A 90 -9.22 2.12 -8.68
C LYS A 90 -9.50 2.44 -10.14
N LEU A 91 -10.77 2.39 -10.57
CA LEU A 91 -11.19 2.49 -11.97
C LEU A 91 -11.71 3.89 -12.33
N GLY A 92 -11.95 4.73 -11.33
CA GLY A 92 -12.44 6.10 -11.51
C GLY A 92 -13.95 6.23 -11.31
N LYS A 93 -14.37 7.46 -10.97
CA LYS A 93 -15.77 7.81 -10.71
C LYS A 93 -16.68 7.57 -11.92
N GLU A 94 -16.20 7.90 -13.11
CA GLU A 94 -16.99 7.77 -14.34
C GLU A 94 -17.31 6.32 -14.68
N PHE A 95 -16.40 5.37 -14.37
CA PHE A 95 -16.62 3.94 -14.58
C PHE A 95 -17.81 3.41 -13.76
N VAL A 96 -17.89 3.78 -12.49
CA VAL A 96 -19.02 3.34 -11.63
C VAL A 96 -20.31 4.05 -12.05
N LYS A 97 -20.25 5.35 -12.36
CA LYS A 97 -21.40 6.15 -12.80
C LYS A 97 -22.10 5.58 -14.04
N GLU A 98 -21.34 5.10 -15.03
CA GLU A 98 -21.89 4.44 -16.23
C GLU A 98 -22.90 3.35 -15.85
N HIS A 99 -22.60 2.57 -14.80
CA HIS A 99 -23.48 1.50 -14.33
C HIS A 99 -24.63 1.99 -13.42
N LEU A 100 -24.55 3.20 -12.87
CA LEU A 100 -25.61 3.76 -12.02
C LEU A 100 -26.82 4.26 -12.81
N GLU A 101 -26.64 4.61 -14.08
CA GLU A 101 -27.72 5.03 -14.96
C GLU A 101 -28.76 3.93 -15.20
N ALA A 102 -28.37 2.67 -14.99
CA ALA A 102 -29.25 1.51 -15.10
C ALA A 102 -30.16 1.29 -13.88
N ILE A 103 -30.08 2.15 -12.85
CA ILE A 103 -30.83 2.02 -11.60
C ILE A 103 -31.91 3.11 -11.51
N SER A 104 -33.05 2.80 -10.88
CA SER A 104 -34.11 3.77 -10.57
C SER A 104 -33.57 5.02 -9.84
N ASP A 105 -34.05 6.21 -10.24
CA ASP A 105 -33.58 7.52 -9.74
C ASP A 105 -33.52 7.65 -8.22
N GLU A 106 -34.50 7.10 -7.49
CA GLU A 106 -34.52 7.15 -6.02
C GLU A 106 -33.32 6.40 -5.41
N LYS A 107 -33.10 5.16 -5.84
CA LYS A 107 -31.97 4.33 -5.38
C LYS A 107 -30.63 4.89 -5.84
N ARG A 108 -30.58 5.46 -7.05
CA ARG A 108 -29.39 6.14 -7.60
C ARG A 108 -28.98 7.31 -6.72
N THR A 109 -29.92 8.18 -6.34
CA THR A 109 -29.64 9.38 -5.50
C THR A 109 -29.05 8.99 -4.13
N VAL A 110 -29.60 7.94 -3.51
CA VAL A 110 -29.10 7.43 -2.22
C VAL A 110 -27.68 6.87 -2.37
N LEU A 111 -27.44 6.11 -3.44
CA LEU A 111 -26.14 5.50 -3.70
C LEU A 111 -25.08 6.57 -4.03
N GLU A 112 -25.40 7.55 -4.87
CA GLU A 112 -24.51 8.66 -5.20
C GLU A 112 -24.09 9.43 -3.95
N ARG A 113 -25.02 9.71 -3.03
CA ARG A 113 -24.70 10.32 -1.72
C ARG A 113 -23.77 9.45 -0.88
N ALA A 114 -23.91 8.13 -0.95
CA ALA A 114 -23.09 7.19 -0.19
C ALA A 114 -21.69 6.95 -0.80
N LEU A 115 -21.48 7.34 -2.06
CA LEU A 115 -20.23 7.22 -2.82
C LEU A 115 -19.43 8.53 -2.92
N LEU A 116 -20.01 9.66 -2.48
CA LEU A 116 -19.37 10.97 -2.34
C LEU A 116 -18.55 11.06 -1.04
#